data_AF-A0A4P5X4U2-F1
#
_entry.id   AF-A0A4P5X4U2-F1
#
_cell.length_a   1.000
_cell.length_b   1.000
_cell.length_c   1.000
_cell.angle_alpha   90.00
_cell.angle_beta   90.00
_cell.angle_gamma   90.00
#
_symmetry.space_group_name_H-M   'P 1'
#
loop_
_entity.id
_entity.type
_entity.pdbx_description
1 polymer ?
#
loop_
_entity_poly.entity_id
_entity_poly.type
_entity_poly.pdbx_seq_one_letter_code
_entity_poly.pdbx_strand_id
1 'polypeptide(L)'
;MPKSEKQAIPAVRRLFGLRLFRPCPAGSREGRIVLVQFASLGAGENGGRFTVKKYHSEKTVTADGWRHDRIQLLPLNPLFEPITLEPEDASDLTIVGEFVRVAS
;
A
#
# COMPACT_ATOMS: atom_id res chain seq x y z
N MET A 1 21.33 8.41 25.44
CA MET A 1 19.94 8.18 25.01
C MET A 1 19.39 9.48 24.44
N PRO A 2 19.45 9.73 23.12
CA PRO A 2 18.79 10.91 22.56
C PRO A 2 17.26 10.69 22.56
N LYS A 3 16.52 11.65 23.13
CA LYS A 3 15.06 11.73 23.04
C LYS A 3 14.67 11.84 21.57
N SER A 4 13.75 10.99 21.11
CA SER A 4 13.13 11.14 19.79
C SER A 4 12.35 12.44 19.75
N GLU A 5 12.86 13.38 18.98
CA GLU A 5 12.22 14.64 18.65
C GLU A 5 10.99 14.34 17.80
N LYS A 6 9.79 14.61 18.32
CA LYS A 6 8.55 14.45 17.56
C LYS A 6 8.56 15.47 16.43
N GLN A 7 8.88 15.01 15.23
CA GLN A 7 8.87 15.83 14.02
C GLN A 7 7.46 16.38 13.79
N ALA A 8 7.33 17.70 13.80
CA ALA A 8 6.05 18.38 13.63
C ALA A 8 5.44 18.04 12.27
N ILE A 9 4.23 17.47 12.28
CA ILE A 9 3.48 17.12 11.08
C ILE A 9 3.03 18.44 10.41
N PRO A 10 3.46 18.75 9.17
CA PRO A 10 2.98 19.95 8.47
C PRO A 10 1.46 19.91 8.36
N ALA A 11 0.80 21.06 8.45
CA ALA A 11 -0.66 21.17 8.37
C ALA A 11 -1.17 20.68 7.01
N VAL A 12 -1.45 19.38 6.90
CA VAL A 12 -2.14 18.78 5.76
C VAL A 12 -3.54 19.39 5.75
N ARG A 13 -3.85 20.21 4.73
CA ARG A 13 -5.21 20.65 4.47
C ARG A 13 -6.10 19.40 4.40
N ARG A 14 -6.97 19.20 5.40
CA ARG A 14 -7.96 18.13 5.38
C ARG A 14 -8.95 18.43 4.27
N LEU A 15 -8.73 17.81 3.11
CA LEU A 15 -9.75 17.70 2.07
C LEU A 15 -10.80 16.70 2.57
N PHE A 16 -11.97 17.21 2.90
CA PHE A 16 -13.18 16.41 3.07
C PHE A 16 -13.61 15.92 1.69
N GLY A 17 -13.76 14.60 1.54
CA GLY A 17 -14.13 13.99 0.28
C GLY A 17 -14.14 12.48 0.42
N LEU A 18 -15.16 11.84 -0.17
CA LEU A 18 -15.24 10.38 -0.19
C LEU A 18 -14.26 9.85 -1.24
N ARG A 19 -13.60 8.72 -0.96
CA ARG A 19 -12.73 8.05 -1.93
C ARG A 19 -13.55 6.93 -2.57
N LEU A 20 -13.75 7.02 -3.88
CA LEU A 20 -14.46 6.00 -4.63
C LEU A 20 -13.47 4.95 -5.14
N PHE A 21 -13.81 3.69 -4.92
CA PHE A 21 -13.07 2.54 -5.41
C PHE A 21 -13.97 1.67 -6.29
N ARG A 22 -13.37 0.99 -7.26
CA ARG A 22 -14.02 -0.06 -8.06
C ARG A 22 -13.24 -1.36 -7.94
N PRO A 23 -13.84 -2.53 -8.23
CA PRO A 23 -13.10 -3.79 -8.30
C PRO A 23 -11.86 -3.64 -9.19
N CYS A 24 -10.71 -4.11 -8.70
CA CYS A 24 -9.47 -4.00 -9.45
C CYS A 24 -9.54 -4.93 -10.67
N PRO A 25 -9.47 -4.43 -11.92
CA PRO A 25 -9.59 -5.26 -13.11
C PRO A 25 -8.37 -6.18 -13.25
N ALA A 26 -8.55 -7.26 -14.01
CA ALA A 26 -7.48 -8.23 -14.30
C ALA A 26 -6.26 -7.56 -14.97
N GLY A 27 -5.08 -8.17 -14.79
CA GLY A 27 -3.81 -7.68 -15.31
C GLY A 27 -2.93 -7.03 -14.25
N SER A 28 -1.95 -6.23 -14.70
CA SER A 28 -0.98 -5.59 -13.81
C SER A 28 -1.63 -4.51 -12.94
N ARG A 29 -1.25 -4.50 -11.65
CA ARG A 29 -1.64 -3.49 -10.66
C ARG A 29 -0.57 -2.41 -10.48
N GLU A 30 0.53 -2.50 -11.24
CA GLU A 30 1.66 -1.59 -11.16
C GLU A 30 1.24 -0.12 -11.22
N GLY A 31 1.73 0.67 -10.26
CA GLY A 31 1.49 2.10 -10.17
C GLY A 31 0.10 2.53 -9.70
N ARG A 32 -0.85 1.60 -9.52
CA ARG A 32 -2.23 1.92 -9.14
C ARG A 32 -2.36 2.22 -7.66
N ILE A 33 -3.26 3.13 -7.30
CA ILE A 33 -3.67 3.32 -5.90
C ILE A 33 -4.73 2.28 -5.57
N VAL A 34 -4.44 1.42 -4.61
CA VAL A 34 -5.25 0.26 -4.26
C VAL A 34 -5.76 0.35 -2.83
N LEU A 35 -6.99 -0.12 -2.61
CA LEU A 35 -7.51 -0.46 -1.29
C LEU A 35 -7.15 -1.92 -0.99
N VAL A 36 -6.42 -2.11 0.10
CA VAL A 36 -5.90 -3.40 0.54
C VAL A 36 -6.55 -3.78 1.85
N GLN A 37 -6.95 -5.04 1.98
CA GLN A 37 -7.41 -5.66 3.21
C GLN A 37 -6.36 -6.66 3.70
N PHE A 38 -5.99 -6.62 4.98
CA PHE A 38 -5.14 -7.64 5.61
C PHE A 38 -6.00 -8.77 6.20
N ALA A 39 -5.47 -10.01 6.19
CA ALA A 39 -6.14 -11.17 6.78
C ALA A 39 -6.27 -11.03 8.31
N SER A 40 -5.24 -10.51 8.99
CA SER A 40 -5.22 -10.19 10.42
C SER A 40 -5.32 -8.68 10.67
N LEU A 41 -5.28 -8.23 11.93
CA LEU A 41 -5.07 -6.82 12.25
C LEU A 41 -3.74 -6.38 11.60
N GLY A 42 -3.75 -5.26 10.89
CA GLY A 42 -2.67 -4.90 9.95
C GLY A 42 -1.29 -4.82 10.61
N ALA A 43 -0.24 -5.03 9.82
CA ALA A 43 1.16 -5.16 10.26
C ALA A 43 1.82 -3.88 10.84
N GLY A 44 1.05 -2.87 11.29
CA GLY A 44 1.59 -1.59 11.75
C GLY A 44 0.93 -1.07 13.03
N GLU A 45 1.71 -0.30 13.80
CA GLU A 45 1.39 0.22 15.15
C GLU A 45 0.07 1.02 15.26
N ASN A 46 -0.58 1.38 14.14
CA ASN A 46 -1.80 2.19 14.11
C ASN A 46 -2.95 1.60 13.25
N GLY A 47 -2.84 0.37 12.73
CA GLY A 47 -3.56 -0.04 11.51
C GLY A 47 -4.78 -0.93 11.72
N GLY A 48 -5.98 -0.39 11.49
CA GLY A 48 -7.15 -1.22 11.19
C GLY A 48 -6.91 -2.16 9.99
N ARG A 49 -7.87 -3.05 9.72
CA ARG A 49 -7.75 -4.13 8.71
C ARG A 49 -7.55 -3.65 7.25
N PHE A 50 -7.63 -2.35 6.98
CA PHE A 50 -7.58 -1.78 5.63
C PHE A 50 -6.53 -0.69 5.50
N THR A 51 -5.90 -0.61 4.33
CA THR A 51 -4.99 0.48 3.96
C THR A 51 -5.15 0.90 2.51
N VAL A 52 -4.78 2.15 2.20
CA VAL A 52 -4.70 2.66 0.82
C VAL A 52 -3.25 3.01 0.52
N LYS A 53 -2.72 2.42 -0.55
CA LYS A 53 -1.31 2.53 -0.95
C LYS A 53 -1.18 2.49 -2.47
N LYS A 54 -0.05 2.98 -3.00
CA LYS A 54 0.32 2.76 -4.38
C LYS A 54 0.99 1.39 -4.51
N TYR A 55 0.51 0.56 -5.42
CA TYR A 55 1.04 -0.77 -5.66
C TYR A 55 2.29 -0.69 -6.54
N HIS A 56 3.34 -1.39 -6.15
CA HIS A 56 4.56 -1.59 -6.94
C HIS A 56 4.95 -3.07 -6.90
N SER A 57 5.36 -3.60 -8.05
CA SER A 57 5.84 -4.97 -8.23
C SER A 57 7.25 -4.96 -8.79
N GLU A 58 8.17 -5.61 -8.07
CA GLU A 58 9.53 -5.86 -8.50
C GLU A 58 9.62 -7.29 -9.02
N LYS A 59 10.06 -7.43 -10.27
CA LYS A 59 10.22 -8.74 -10.90
C LYS A 59 11.69 -9.06 -11.03
N THR A 60 12.14 -10.11 -10.34
CA THR A 60 13.53 -10.54 -10.42
C THR A 60 13.69 -11.55 -11.55
N VAL A 61 14.45 -11.16 -12.59
CA VAL A 61 14.86 -12.06 -13.66
C VAL A 61 16.19 -12.70 -13.28
N THR A 62 16.23 -14.02 -13.31
CA THR A 62 17.43 -14.85 -13.13
C THR A 62 17.78 -15.57 -14.42
N ALA A 63 18.98 -16.17 -14.49
CA ALA A 63 19.42 -16.97 -15.64
C ALA A 63 18.44 -18.10 -16.01
N ASP A 64 17.69 -18.61 -15.03
CA ASP A 64 16.73 -19.71 -15.18
C ASP A 64 15.29 -19.22 -15.45
N GLY A 65 15.09 -17.91 -15.64
CA GLY A 65 13.77 -17.29 -15.85
C GLY A 65 13.35 -16.33 -14.74
N TRP A 66 12.05 -16.08 -14.62
CA TRP A 66 11.50 -15.13 -13.65
C TRP A 66 11.31 -15.83 -12.33
N ARG A 67 11.93 -15.31 -11.26
CA ARG A 67 12.05 -16.03 -10.00
C ARG A 67 11.09 -15.55 -8.94
N HIS A 68 11.10 -14.26 -8.60
CA HIS A 68 10.28 -13.70 -7.52
C HIS A 68 9.64 -12.38 -7.95
N ASP A 69 8.33 -12.28 -7.70
CA ASP A 69 7.60 -11.02 -7.74
C ASP A 69 7.45 -10.54 -6.29
N ARG A 70 8.24 -9.53 -5.92
CA ARG A 70 8.08 -8.83 -4.63
C ARG A 70 7.08 -7.70 -4.80
N ILE A 71 6.20 -7.52 -3.81
CA ILE A 71 5.21 -6.44 -3.84
C ILE A 71 5.58 -5.40 -2.78
N GLN A 72 5.53 -4.12 -3.15
CA GLN A 72 5.63 -3.01 -2.23
C GLN A 72 4.35 -2.17 -2.27
N LEU A 73 3.79 -1.89 -1.10
CA LEU A 73 2.68 -0.96 -0.93
C LEU A 73 3.24 0.38 -0.47
N LEU A 74 3.45 1.26 -1.44
CA LEU A 74 4.13 2.54 -1.25
C LEU A 74 3.16 3.60 -0.69
N PRO A 75 3.52 4.31 0.38
CA PRO A 75 2.77 5.48 0.83
C PRO A 75 3.03 6.66 -0.09
N LEU A 76 2.03 7.52 -0.24
CA LEU A 76 2.22 8.83 -0.89
C LEU A 76 2.72 9.89 0.11
N ASN A 77 2.57 9.64 1.40
CA ASN A 77 3.11 10.48 2.46
C ASN A 77 4.49 9.93 2.86
N PRO A 78 5.58 10.67 2.63
CA PRO A 78 6.93 10.20 2.92
C PRO A 78 7.22 10.01 4.42
N LEU A 79 6.32 10.45 5.31
CA LEU A 79 6.42 10.19 6.76
C LEU A 79 6.06 8.75 7.14
N PHE A 80 5.66 7.92 6.18
CA PHE A 80 5.31 6.52 6.40
C PHE A 80 6.25 5.64 5.58
N GLU A 81 6.58 4.48 6.12
CA GLU A 81 7.38 3.48 5.43
C GLU A 81 6.53 2.66 4.44
N PRO A 82 7.13 2.17 3.35
CA PRO A 82 6.57 1.11 2.53
C PRO A 82 6.21 -0.14 3.35
N ILE A 83 5.16 -0.85 2.92
CA ILE A 83 4.90 -2.22 3.39
C ILE A 83 5.41 -3.15 2.29
N THR A 84 6.45 -3.91 2.60
CA THR A 84 7.01 -4.94 1.71
C THR A 84 6.33 -6.28 2.00
N LEU A 85 5.99 -6.98 0.93
CA LEU A 85 5.38 -8.30 0.96
C LEU A 85 6.27 -9.21 0.15
N GLU A 86 6.86 -10.19 0.81
CA GLU A 86 7.58 -11.25 0.13
C GLU A 86 6.56 -12.20 -0.53
N PRO A 87 6.97 -13.00 -1.53
CA PRO A 87 6.05 -13.89 -2.25
C PRO A 87 5.21 -14.80 -1.33
N GLU A 88 5.78 -15.24 -0.22
CA GLU A 88 5.13 -16.03 0.82
C GLU A 88 4.03 -15.29 1.58
N ASP A 89 4.12 -13.96 1.70
CA ASP A 89 3.17 -13.12 2.44
C ASP A 89 2.01 -12.63 1.56
N ALA A 90 2.07 -12.87 0.25
CA ALA A 90 1.11 -12.34 -0.71
C ALA A 90 -0.33 -12.84 -0.45
N SER A 91 -0.49 -14.00 0.19
CA SER A 91 -1.80 -14.54 0.60
C SER A 91 -2.42 -13.82 1.80
N ASP A 92 -1.63 -13.07 2.56
CA ASP A 92 -2.09 -12.43 3.80
C ASP A 92 -2.82 -11.11 3.55
N LEU A 93 -3.02 -10.75 2.29
CA LEU A 93 -3.79 -9.60 1.89
C LEU A 93 -4.67 -9.86 0.67
N THR A 94 -5.67 -8.99 0.52
CA THR A 94 -6.55 -8.97 -0.65
C THR A 94 -6.63 -7.54 -1.18
N ILE A 95 -6.38 -7.39 -2.48
CA ILE A 95 -6.67 -6.14 -3.19
C ILE A 95 -8.17 -6.10 -3.49
N VAL A 96 -8.91 -5.30 -2.73
CA VAL A 96 -10.38 -5.24 -2.83
C VAL A 96 -10.86 -4.21 -3.86
N GLY A 97 -10.02 -3.24 -4.23
CA GLY A 97 -10.37 -2.28 -5.26
C GLY A 97 -9.23 -1.34 -5.65
N GLU A 98 -9.41 -0.67 -6.78
CA GLU A 98 -8.56 0.44 -7.22
C GLU A 98 -9.28 1.77 -7.08
N PHE A 99 -8.51 2.81 -6.77
CA PHE A 99 -9.00 4.17 -6.62
C PHE A 99 -9.48 4.71 -7.97
N VAL A 100 -10.65 5.34 -7.96
CA VAL A 100 -11.23 6.00 -9.14
C VAL A 100 -11.09 7.50 -9.03
N ARG A 101 -11.63 8.09 -7.95
CA ARG A 101 -11.63 9.54 -7.73
C ARG A 101 -12.00 9.90 -6.30
N VAL A 102 -11.79 11.17 -5.96
CA VAL A 102 -12.48 11.80 -4.84
C VAL A 102 -13.87 12.23 -5.32
N ALA A 103 -14.91 11.85 -4.57
CA ALA A 103 -16.27 12.35 -4.76
C ALA A 103 -16.48 13.54 -3.81
N SER A 104 -16.92 14.65 -4.40
CA SER A 104 -17.32 15.90 -3.76
C SER A 104 -18.83 15.94 -3.59
#